data_AF-A0A109L8P0-F1
#
_entry.id   AF-A0A109L8P0-F1
#
_cell.length_a   1.000
_cell.length_b   1.000
_cell.length_c   1.000
_cell.angle_alpha   90.00
_cell.angle_beta   90.00
_cell.angle_gamma   90.00
#
_symmetry.space_group_name_H-M   'P 1'
#
loop_
_entity.id
_entity.type
_entity.pdbx_description
1 polymer ?
#
loop_
_entity_poly.entity_id
_entity_poly.type
_entity_poly.pdbx_seq_one_letter_code
_entity_poly.pdbx_strand_id
1 'polypeptide(L)'
;MRLDQLHIQNFRCYEDATFDFQPGFNLVVGVNGSGKTSLLQAVASSLYNFSTAMGNRDAQITDQDVRFTIQQYDDRYRFEHLYPLKLNAKGSAFGLDNWEIFKERKDQGQSYNHVVHTTVSTQLDNLDSKGQMDLPIIAFYRANRRWASPNVTAEFAATQKSSRLDAYANWSDAAINLTNFESWFIGKTLERLQRMSRSEAKNSFDDELLWVNLALKSVLPDSKGIEYDLGLRTLLVQLNQNKTLPFSSLSDGQRGLFSLIADIARRMCLINPHMGSKVLEKTNGIIVIDELDIHLHPGWQRSIVSTPEFIE
;
A
#
# COMPACT_ATOMS: atom_id res chain seq x y z
N MET A 1 6.16 3.62 -11.64
CA MET A 1 6.87 2.39 -11.23
C MET A 1 6.07 1.21 -11.71
N ARG A 2 6.72 0.18 -12.25
CA ARG A 2 6.08 -1.04 -12.79
C ARG A 2 7.01 -2.23 -12.56
N LEU A 3 6.43 -3.40 -12.28
CA LEU A 3 7.12 -4.68 -12.21
C LEU A 3 6.62 -5.54 -13.37
N ASP A 4 7.54 -6.02 -14.20
CA ASP A 4 7.24 -6.80 -15.41
C ASP A 4 7.59 -8.27 -15.23
N GLN A 5 8.64 -8.58 -14.47
CA GLN A 5 9.05 -9.96 -14.19
C GLN A 5 9.74 -10.04 -12.82
N LEU A 6 9.52 -11.14 -12.10
CA LEU A 6 10.23 -11.47 -10.87
C LEU A 6 10.76 -12.90 -10.93
N HIS A 7 12.07 -13.06 -10.90
CA HIS A 7 12.75 -14.33 -10.68
C HIS A 7 13.08 -14.50 -9.19
N ILE A 8 12.77 -15.67 -8.65
CA ILE A 8 12.80 -16.01 -7.23
C ILE A 8 13.65 -17.26 -7.05
N GLN A 9 14.65 -17.19 -6.18
CA GLN A 9 15.50 -18.32 -5.81
C GLN A 9 15.60 -18.45 -4.28
N ASN A 10 15.39 -19.67 -3.78
CA ASN A 10 15.46 -20.03 -2.35
C ASN A 10 14.63 -19.12 -1.42
N PHE A 11 13.42 -18.74 -1.84
CA PHE A 11 12.53 -17.88 -1.07
C PHE A 11 11.29 -18.68 -0.63
N ARG A 12 11.15 -18.92 0.67
CA ARG A 12 10.05 -19.67 1.28
C ARG A 12 9.80 -21.01 0.57
N CYS A 13 8.66 -21.15 -0.11
CA CYS A 13 8.29 -22.38 -0.82
C CYS A 13 8.94 -22.51 -2.20
N TYR A 14 9.52 -21.44 -2.76
CA TYR A 14 10.14 -21.43 -4.08
C TYR A 14 11.61 -21.81 -4.02
N GLU A 15 11.98 -22.86 -4.76
CA GLU A 15 13.37 -23.23 -5.02
C GLU A 15 13.96 -22.35 -6.13
N ASP A 16 13.31 -22.36 -7.30
CA ASP A 16 13.60 -21.50 -8.44
C ASP A 16 12.29 -21.30 -9.24
N ALA A 17 11.84 -20.07 -9.41
CA ALA A 17 10.62 -19.74 -10.14
C ALA A 17 10.71 -18.37 -10.80
N THR A 18 10.07 -18.20 -11.95
CA THR A 18 9.94 -16.89 -12.64
C THR A 18 8.48 -16.60 -12.89
N PHE A 19 8.05 -15.37 -12.56
CA PHE A 19 6.70 -14.88 -12.78
C PHE A 19 6.73 -13.64 -13.66
N ASP A 20 5.91 -13.64 -14.71
CA ASP A 20 5.69 -12.48 -15.58
C ASP A 20 4.40 -11.76 -15.17
N PHE A 21 4.46 -10.44 -15.13
CA PHE A 21 3.33 -9.58 -14.73
C PHE A 21 2.85 -8.76 -15.91
N GLN A 22 1.55 -8.62 -16.02
CA GLN A 22 0.89 -7.83 -17.05
C GLN A 22 0.68 -6.38 -16.57
N PRO A 23 0.60 -5.40 -17.48
CA PRO A 23 0.26 -4.04 -17.11
C PRO A 23 -1.12 -3.96 -16.43
N GLY A 24 -1.22 -3.22 -15.33
CA GLY A 24 -2.48 -3.01 -14.63
C GLY A 24 -2.72 -4.04 -13.52
N PHE A 25 -3.84 -4.79 -13.60
CA PHE A 25 -4.31 -5.65 -12.53
C PHE A 25 -3.96 -7.12 -12.79
N ASN A 26 -3.25 -7.74 -11.85
CA ASN A 26 -2.84 -9.14 -11.92
C ASN A 26 -3.52 -9.93 -10.80
N LEU A 27 -4.20 -11.03 -11.12
CA LEU A 27 -4.83 -11.90 -10.13
C LEU A 27 -4.05 -13.21 -10.00
N VAL A 28 -3.48 -13.45 -8.82
CA VAL A 28 -2.77 -14.69 -8.49
C VAL A 28 -3.77 -15.70 -7.93
N VAL A 29 -3.98 -16.81 -8.64
CA VAL A 29 -4.95 -17.86 -8.26
C VAL A 29 -4.21 -19.17 -7.99
N GLY A 30 -4.73 -19.97 -7.06
CA GLY A 30 -4.14 -21.25 -6.71
C GLY A 30 -4.76 -21.84 -5.45
N VAL A 31 -4.54 -23.13 -5.23
CA VAL A 31 -5.04 -23.82 -4.02
C VAL A 31 -4.37 -23.32 -2.75
N ASN A 32 -4.97 -23.59 -1.59
CA ASN A 32 -4.33 -23.26 -0.31
C ASN A 32 -2.98 -23.97 -0.18
N GLY A 33 -1.96 -23.24 0.26
CA GLY A 33 -0.59 -23.76 0.33
C GLY A 33 0.20 -23.73 -0.98
N SER A 34 -0.36 -23.26 -2.11
CA SER A 34 0.34 -23.21 -3.41
C SER A 34 1.46 -22.17 -3.52
N GLY A 35 1.63 -21.30 -2.51
CA GLY A 35 2.67 -20.27 -2.49
C GLY A 35 2.22 -18.85 -2.83
N LYS A 36 0.92 -18.58 -3.07
CA LYS A 36 0.40 -17.24 -3.40
C LYS A 36 0.92 -16.12 -2.49
N THR A 37 0.74 -16.25 -1.19
CA THR A 37 1.25 -15.29 -0.18
C THR A 37 2.78 -15.19 -0.20
N SER A 38 3.48 -16.27 -0.55
CA SER A 38 4.95 -16.23 -0.72
C SER A 38 5.34 -15.42 -1.96
N LEU A 39 4.60 -15.51 -3.07
CA LEU A 39 4.82 -14.68 -4.25
C LEU A 39 4.57 -13.20 -3.94
N LEU A 40 3.44 -12.86 -3.31
CA LEU A 40 3.13 -11.50 -2.91
C LEU A 40 4.18 -10.92 -1.94
N GLN A 41 4.66 -11.74 -1.00
CA GLN A 41 5.78 -11.36 -0.13
C GLN A 41 7.08 -11.15 -0.93
N ALA A 42 7.39 -12.00 -1.91
CA ALA A 42 8.58 -11.85 -2.75
C ALA A 42 8.52 -10.55 -3.56
N VAL A 43 7.36 -10.19 -4.11
CA VAL A 43 7.11 -8.91 -4.78
C VAL A 43 7.39 -7.76 -3.80
N ALA A 44 6.77 -7.76 -2.61
CA ALA A 44 6.98 -6.72 -1.61
C ALA A 44 8.47 -6.63 -1.20
N SER A 45 9.10 -7.76 -0.87
CA SER A 45 10.51 -7.81 -0.49
C SER A 45 11.39 -7.23 -1.58
N SER A 46 11.15 -7.51 -2.87
CA SER A 46 11.92 -6.94 -4.00
C SER A 46 11.95 -5.40 -4.01
N LEU A 47 10.98 -4.73 -3.39
CA LEU A 47 10.86 -3.26 -3.35
C LEU A 47 11.58 -2.62 -2.16
N TYR A 48 12.16 -3.41 -1.25
CA TYR A 48 12.78 -2.95 0.01
C TYR A 48 13.84 -1.86 -0.18
N ASN A 49 14.69 -1.97 -1.20
CA ASN A 49 15.75 -0.99 -1.42
C ASN A 49 15.18 0.39 -1.79
N PHE A 50 14.04 0.44 -2.51
CA PHE A 50 13.35 1.69 -2.80
C PHE A 50 12.73 2.29 -1.53
N SER A 51 12.02 1.48 -0.73
CA SER A 51 11.43 1.96 0.53
C SER A 51 12.49 2.51 1.47
N THR A 52 13.63 1.82 1.58
CA THR A 52 14.76 2.22 2.44
C THR A 52 15.34 3.54 1.99
N ALA A 53 15.49 3.74 0.68
CA ALA A 53 15.96 5.02 0.13
C ALA A 53 14.96 6.17 0.31
N MET A 54 13.67 5.86 0.49
CA MET A 54 12.61 6.82 0.85
C MET A 54 12.46 7.00 2.37
N GLY A 55 13.36 6.43 3.18
CA GLY A 55 13.39 6.59 4.64
C GLY A 55 12.61 5.54 5.44
N ASN A 56 12.13 4.46 4.82
CA ASN A 56 11.37 3.41 5.49
C ASN A 56 12.04 2.02 5.37
N ARG A 57 12.33 1.38 6.50
CA ARG A 57 13.07 0.11 6.58
C ARG A 57 12.17 -1.12 6.83
N ASP A 58 10.86 -1.00 6.61
CA ASP A 58 9.93 -2.12 6.75
C ASP A 58 10.15 -3.19 5.65
N ALA A 59 9.55 -4.38 5.78
CA ALA A 59 9.70 -5.52 4.86
C ALA A 59 11.12 -6.11 4.72
N GLN A 60 11.96 -5.99 5.75
CA GLN A 60 13.27 -6.63 5.74
C GLN A 60 13.14 -8.17 5.62
N ILE A 61 13.90 -8.75 4.70
CA ILE A 61 14.10 -10.19 4.54
C ILE A 61 14.81 -10.72 5.78
N THR A 62 14.25 -11.77 6.35
CA THR A 62 14.81 -12.49 7.50
C THR A 62 15.17 -13.92 7.12
N ASP A 63 15.85 -14.63 8.03
CA ASP A 63 16.14 -16.06 7.83
C ASP A 63 14.86 -16.89 7.66
N GLN A 64 13.71 -16.44 8.19
CA GLN A 64 12.42 -17.12 8.03
C GLN A 64 11.90 -17.08 6.58
N ASP A 65 12.37 -16.14 5.77
CA ASP A 65 12.01 -16.05 4.36
C ASP A 65 12.91 -16.91 3.47
N VAL A 66 14.04 -17.40 4.00
CA VAL A 66 14.95 -18.29 3.27
C VAL A 66 14.38 -19.70 3.26
N ARG A 67 14.30 -20.30 2.07
CA ARG A 67 13.87 -21.69 1.92
C ARG A 67 14.75 -22.59 2.77
N PHE A 68 14.17 -23.59 3.41
CA PHE A 68 14.92 -24.61 4.14
C PHE A 68 14.63 -26.01 3.61
N THR A 69 15.55 -26.93 3.88
CA THR A 69 15.35 -28.36 3.69
C THR A 69 15.56 -29.10 5.01
N ILE A 70 14.89 -30.24 5.17
CA ILE A 70 15.12 -31.13 6.30
C ILE A 70 16.11 -32.20 5.84
N GLN A 71 17.31 -32.16 6.39
CA GLN A 71 18.33 -33.18 6.16
C GLN A 71 18.30 -34.21 7.28
N GLN A 72 18.27 -35.49 6.92
CA GLN A 72 18.33 -36.59 7.86
C GLN A 72 19.70 -37.27 7.79
N TYR A 73 20.35 -37.41 8.95
CA TYR A 73 21.59 -38.15 9.14
C TYR A 73 21.38 -39.18 10.26
N ASP A 74 21.18 -40.45 9.87
CA ASP A 74 20.71 -41.52 10.75
C ASP A 74 19.36 -41.13 11.41
N ASP A 75 19.27 -41.17 12.74
CA ASP A 75 18.08 -40.78 13.52
C ASP A 75 18.05 -39.28 13.89
N ARG A 76 18.86 -38.44 13.22
CA ARG A 76 18.98 -36.99 13.52
C ARG A 76 18.48 -36.15 12.35
N TYR A 77 17.67 -35.15 12.65
CA TYR A 77 17.14 -34.19 11.68
C TYR A 77 17.77 -32.81 11.85
N ARG A 78 18.02 -32.14 10.74
CA ARG A 78 18.52 -30.75 10.71
C ARG A 78 17.69 -29.91 9.74
N PHE A 79 17.41 -28.68 10.14
CA PHE A 79 16.81 -27.66 9.28
C PHE A 79 17.93 -26.80 8.70
N GLU A 80 18.23 -27.01 7.43
CA GLU A 80 19.30 -26.28 6.74
C GLU A 80 18.67 -25.23 5.81
N HIS A 81 18.99 -23.96 6.03
CA HIS A 81 18.56 -22.86 5.16
C HIS A 81 19.39 -22.88 3.87
N LEU A 82 18.71 -22.74 2.74
CA LEU A 82 19.31 -22.77 1.41
C LEU A 82 19.67 -21.35 1.00
N TYR A 83 20.95 -21.02 1.11
CA TYR A 83 21.52 -19.77 0.60
C TYR A 83 22.23 -20.01 -0.74
N PRO A 84 22.35 -18.98 -1.59
CA PRO A 84 21.80 -17.63 -1.42
C PRO A 84 20.29 -17.56 -1.71
N LEU A 85 19.58 -16.70 -0.98
CA LEU A 85 18.24 -16.22 -1.38
C LEU A 85 18.46 -15.12 -2.41
N LYS A 86 17.75 -15.16 -3.54
CA LYS A 86 17.80 -14.11 -4.58
C LYS A 86 16.40 -13.76 -5.09
N LEU A 87 16.17 -12.47 -5.29
CA LEU A 87 15.00 -11.89 -5.93
C LEU A 87 15.50 -10.95 -7.02
N ASN A 88 15.29 -11.30 -8.28
CA ASN A 88 15.69 -10.49 -9.44
C ASN A 88 14.45 -9.95 -10.14
N ALA A 89 14.26 -8.64 -10.11
CA ALA A 89 13.11 -7.98 -10.69
C ALA A 89 13.50 -7.23 -11.97
N LYS A 90 12.64 -7.29 -12.98
CA LYS A 90 12.67 -6.44 -14.17
C LYS A 90 11.41 -5.58 -14.20
N GLY A 91 11.54 -4.34 -14.63
CA GLY A 91 10.43 -3.40 -14.63
C GLY A 91 10.90 -2.00 -14.95
N SER A 92 10.26 -0.99 -14.36
CA SER A 92 10.69 0.40 -14.48
C SER A 92 10.46 1.13 -13.16
N ALA A 93 11.53 1.57 -12.50
CA ALA A 93 11.48 2.27 -11.21
C ALA A 93 12.57 3.33 -11.12
N PHE A 94 12.21 4.61 -10.95
CA PHE A 94 13.19 5.71 -10.81
C PHE A 94 14.23 5.77 -11.96
N GLY A 95 13.88 5.29 -13.16
CA GLY A 95 14.78 5.20 -14.33
C GLY A 95 15.63 3.93 -14.39
N LEU A 96 15.42 2.98 -13.49
CA LEU A 96 16.05 1.66 -13.48
C LEU A 96 15.13 0.62 -14.12
N ASP A 97 15.70 -0.23 -14.97
CA ASP A 97 14.97 -1.28 -15.69
C ASP A 97 15.02 -2.65 -14.97
N ASN A 98 15.90 -2.77 -13.96
CA ASN A 98 16.04 -3.95 -13.14
C ASN A 98 16.56 -3.58 -11.74
N TRP A 99 16.29 -4.47 -10.79
CA TRP A 99 16.85 -4.41 -9.45
C TRP A 99 16.88 -5.80 -8.83
N GLU A 100 17.77 -5.99 -7.87
CA GLU A 100 17.94 -7.27 -7.20
C GLU A 100 18.00 -7.11 -5.69
N ILE A 101 17.63 -8.18 -5.01
CA ILE A 101 17.87 -8.39 -3.59
C ILE A 101 18.42 -9.78 -3.39
N PHE A 102 19.51 -9.90 -2.64
CA PHE A 102 20.03 -11.18 -2.25
C PHE A 102 20.43 -11.21 -0.78
N LYS A 103 20.43 -12.41 -0.19
CA LYS A 103 21.04 -12.68 1.12
C LYS A 103 21.95 -13.89 0.94
N GLU A 104 23.26 -13.66 1.08
CA GLU A 104 24.29 -14.68 0.80
C GLU A 104 24.41 -15.75 1.88
N ARG A 105 24.12 -15.40 3.15
CA ARG A 105 24.23 -16.31 4.29
C ARG A 105 23.48 -15.77 5.50
N LYS A 106 23.27 -16.63 6.49
CA LYS A 106 22.53 -16.37 7.72
C LYS A 106 22.97 -15.10 8.44
N ASP A 107 24.26 -14.97 8.70
CA ASP A 107 24.83 -13.88 9.52
C ASP A 107 24.98 -12.54 8.76
N GLN A 108 24.55 -12.48 7.50
CA GLN A 108 24.55 -11.26 6.71
C GLN A 108 23.14 -10.70 6.55
N GLY A 109 23.03 -9.38 6.58
CA GLY A 109 21.81 -8.71 6.13
C GLY A 109 21.57 -8.96 4.63
N GLN A 110 20.37 -8.67 4.17
CA GLN A 110 20.11 -8.60 2.74
C GLN A 110 20.96 -7.50 2.08
N SER A 111 21.17 -7.63 0.78
CA SER A 111 21.96 -6.72 -0.04
C SER A 111 21.43 -5.28 0.02
N TYR A 112 22.33 -4.34 0.26
CA TYR A 112 22.08 -2.91 0.07
C TYR A 112 22.45 -2.53 -1.36
N ASN A 113 21.47 -2.15 -2.17
CA ASN A 113 21.72 -1.74 -3.55
C ASN A 113 22.07 -0.25 -3.61
N HIS A 114 23.37 0.06 -3.69
CA HIS A 114 23.86 1.44 -3.73
C HIS A 114 23.34 2.21 -4.97
N VAL A 115 23.16 1.54 -6.11
CA VAL A 115 22.63 2.18 -7.33
C VAL A 115 21.19 2.64 -7.10
N VAL A 116 20.34 1.76 -6.56
CA VAL A 116 18.96 2.12 -6.20
C VAL A 116 18.95 3.28 -5.21
N HIS A 117 19.74 3.18 -4.14
CA HIS A 117 19.73 4.20 -3.10
C HIS A 117 20.22 5.56 -3.62
N THR A 118 21.34 5.61 -4.33
CA THR A 118 21.84 6.87 -4.91
C THR A 118 20.85 7.46 -5.91
N THR A 119 20.27 6.63 -6.79
CA THR A 119 19.31 7.09 -7.81
C THR A 119 18.07 7.70 -7.15
N VAL A 120 17.50 7.03 -6.16
CA VAL A 120 16.34 7.53 -5.42
C VAL A 120 16.71 8.77 -4.62
N SER A 121 17.79 8.76 -3.83
CA SER A 121 18.20 9.93 -3.04
C SER A 121 18.47 11.15 -3.90
N THR A 122 19.19 11.02 -5.03
CA THR A 122 19.41 12.14 -5.96
C THR A 122 18.10 12.68 -6.53
N GLN A 123 17.14 11.80 -6.84
CA GLN A 123 15.82 12.26 -7.30
C GLN A 123 15.02 12.93 -6.18
N LEU A 124 15.14 12.44 -4.93
CA LEU A 124 14.50 13.06 -3.76
C LEU A 124 15.11 14.43 -3.42
N ASP A 125 16.44 14.60 -3.48
CA ASP A 125 17.09 15.90 -3.25
C ASP A 125 16.64 16.97 -4.27
N ASN A 126 16.26 16.54 -5.48
CA ASN A 126 15.70 17.42 -6.49
C ASN A 126 14.22 17.81 -6.22
N LEU A 127 13.51 17.11 -5.33
CA LEU A 127 12.17 17.52 -4.88
C LEU A 127 12.21 18.89 -4.22
N ASP A 128 13.23 19.13 -3.39
CA ASP A 128 13.37 20.34 -2.59
C ASP A 128 13.70 21.58 -3.43
N SER A 129 14.22 21.39 -4.65
CA SER A 129 14.66 22.48 -5.54
C SER A 129 13.74 22.75 -6.73
N LYS A 130 12.99 21.75 -7.25
CA LYS A 130 12.11 21.91 -8.43
C LYS A 130 10.66 21.47 -8.23
N GLY A 131 10.30 20.87 -7.09
CA GLY A 131 8.91 20.70 -6.63
C GLY A 131 7.96 19.78 -7.43
N GLN A 132 8.34 19.29 -8.61
CA GLN A 132 7.46 18.54 -9.52
C GLN A 132 8.10 17.22 -9.97
N MET A 133 8.23 16.27 -9.04
CA MET A 133 8.55 14.89 -9.37
C MET A 133 7.38 14.00 -8.98
N ASP A 134 7.06 13.03 -9.83
CA ASP A 134 6.07 12.01 -9.54
C ASP A 134 6.69 10.90 -8.71
N LEU A 135 6.14 10.67 -7.53
CA LEU A 135 6.54 9.57 -6.65
C LEU A 135 5.58 8.39 -6.81
N PRO A 136 6.08 7.15 -6.83
CA PRO A 136 5.24 5.99 -7.02
C PRO A 136 4.53 5.59 -5.73
N ILE A 137 3.29 5.11 -5.80
CA ILE A 137 2.69 4.43 -4.65
C ILE A 137 3.33 3.05 -4.47
N ILE A 138 3.68 2.72 -3.21
CA ILE A 138 4.09 1.37 -2.81
C ILE A 138 3.29 1.03 -1.57
N ALA A 139 2.51 -0.04 -1.61
CA ALA A 139 1.72 -0.51 -0.48
C ALA A 139 1.46 -2.02 -0.57
N PHE A 140 1.52 -2.70 0.57
CA PHE A 140 1.15 -4.10 0.73
C PHE A 140 0.08 -4.21 1.80
N TYR A 141 -1.13 -4.57 1.37
CA TYR A 141 -2.26 -4.89 2.24
C TYR A 141 -2.22 -6.38 2.55
N ARG A 142 -1.80 -6.74 3.77
CA ARG A 142 -1.77 -8.12 4.23
C ARG A 142 -3.18 -8.57 4.62
N ALA A 143 -3.39 -9.89 4.64
CA ALA A 143 -4.63 -10.55 5.05
C ALA A 143 -5.17 -10.12 6.43
N ASN A 144 -4.29 -9.66 7.33
CA ASN A 144 -4.67 -9.28 8.68
C ASN A 144 -5.48 -7.97 8.69
N ARG A 145 -6.82 -8.10 8.81
CA ARG A 145 -7.80 -7.00 8.92
C ARG A 145 -7.72 -6.23 10.26
N ARG A 146 -6.55 -5.71 10.65
CA ARG A 146 -6.41 -4.91 11.88
C ARG A 146 -6.73 -3.43 11.64
N TRP A 147 -7.92 -3.15 11.12
CA TRP A 147 -8.47 -1.79 11.05
C TRP A 147 -9.03 -1.38 12.42
N ALA A 148 -8.18 -1.38 13.44
CA ALA A 148 -8.56 -0.97 14.78
C ALA A 148 -8.93 0.52 14.73
N SER A 149 -10.17 0.87 15.09
CA SER A 149 -10.61 2.26 15.18
C SER A 149 -9.76 2.97 16.23
N PRO A 150 -8.88 3.89 15.83
CA PRO A 150 -8.17 4.71 16.79
C PRO A 150 -9.12 5.75 17.38
N ASN A 151 -8.78 6.26 18.56
CA ASN A 151 -9.45 7.43 19.14
C ASN A 151 -8.59 8.67 18.83
N VAL A 152 -8.51 9.06 17.56
CA VAL A 152 -7.74 10.25 17.16
C VAL A 152 -8.54 11.51 17.49
N THR A 153 -7.93 12.43 18.24
CA THR A 153 -8.58 13.71 18.56
C THR A 153 -8.26 14.78 17.52
N ALA A 154 -9.13 15.79 17.44
CA ALA A 154 -8.92 16.92 16.53
C ALA A 154 -7.70 17.76 16.92
N GLU A 155 -7.38 17.85 18.21
CA GLU A 155 -6.20 18.54 18.72
C GLU A 155 -4.92 17.85 18.25
N PHE A 156 -4.88 16.51 18.35
CA PHE A 156 -3.75 15.74 17.83
C PHE A 156 -3.58 15.96 16.33
N ALA A 157 -4.67 15.83 15.56
CA ALA A 157 -4.68 16.03 14.11
C ALA A 157 -4.23 17.44 13.70
N ALA A 158 -4.67 18.48 14.40
CA ALA A 158 -4.32 19.87 14.10
C ALA A 158 -2.83 20.20 14.29
N THR A 159 -2.10 19.39 15.06
CA THR A 159 -0.65 19.57 15.27
C THR A 159 0.21 18.81 14.26
N GLN A 160 -0.38 17.90 13.47
CA GLN A 160 0.37 17.09 12.51
C GLN A 160 0.85 17.93 11.32
N LYS A 161 2.06 17.62 10.84
CA LYS A 161 2.66 18.23 9.65
C LYS A 161 2.93 17.15 8.62
N SER A 162 2.04 17.01 7.64
CA SER A 162 2.18 15.98 6.61
C SER A 162 3.31 16.28 5.63
N SER A 163 4.16 15.29 5.40
CA SER A 163 5.15 15.22 4.33
C SER A 163 4.68 14.27 3.22
N ARG A 164 5.20 14.45 2.00
CA ARG A 164 4.93 13.54 0.88
C ARG A 164 5.36 12.10 1.21
N LEU A 165 6.50 11.95 1.88
CA LEU A 165 7.07 10.64 2.23
C LEU A 165 6.30 9.91 3.34
N ASP A 166 5.43 10.60 4.10
CA ASP A 166 4.58 9.97 5.12
C ASP A 166 3.60 8.95 4.52
N ALA A 167 3.35 9.05 3.21
CA ALA A 167 2.57 8.07 2.48
C ALA A 167 3.23 6.68 2.40
N TYR A 168 4.54 6.56 2.66
CA TYR A 168 5.25 5.29 2.73
C TYR A 168 5.30 4.70 4.14
N ALA A 169 4.77 5.40 5.16
CA ALA A 169 4.64 4.83 6.50
C ALA A 169 3.81 3.54 6.45
N ASN A 170 4.32 2.49 7.12
CA ASN A 170 3.70 1.17 7.18
C ASN A 170 3.38 0.59 5.78
N TRP A 171 4.17 0.88 4.75
CA TRP A 171 3.86 0.42 3.40
C TRP A 171 3.81 -1.11 3.30
N SER A 172 4.61 -1.84 4.11
CA SER A 172 4.69 -3.31 4.06
C SER A 172 3.56 -4.05 4.78
N ASP A 173 2.76 -3.30 5.55
CA ASP A 173 1.51 -3.74 6.18
C ASP A 173 0.57 -2.53 6.30
N ALA A 174 0.05 -2.11 5.14
CA ALA A 174 -0.72 -0.88 5.00
C ALA A 174 -2.06 -0.92 5.76
N ALA A 175 -2.55 -2.12 6.09
CA ALA A 175 -3.82 -2.33 6.81
C ALA A 175 -3.79 -1.83 8.27
N ILE A 176 -2.61 -1.56 8.83
CA ILE A 176 -2.45 -1.08 10.21
C ILE A 176 -2.55 0.46 10.30
N ASN A 177 -2.60 1.17 9.15
CA ASN A 177 -2.39 2.61 9.08
C ASN A 177 -3.63 3.49 9.36
N LEU A 178 -4.67 2.96 10.02
CA LEU A 178 -5.94 3.70 10.19
C LEU A 178 -5.76 4.99 11.00
N THR A 179 -4.86 5.02 12.00
CA THR A 179 -4.57 6.21 12.81
C THR A 179 -4.09 7.38 11.96
N ASN A 180 -3.17 7.15 11.02
CA ASN A 180 -2.67 8.21 10.15
C ASN A 180 -3.74 8.65 9.15
N PHE A 181 -4.60 7.72 8.71
CA PHE A 181 -5.76 8.07 7.89
C PHE A 181 -6.72 8.98 8.65
N GLU A 182 -7.16 8.61 9.85
CA GLU A 182 -8.09 9.43 10.64
C GLU A 182 -7.49 10.80 10.97
N SER A 183 -6.24 10.83 11.43
CA SER A 183 -5.55 12.08 11.74
C SER A 183 -5.46 13.01 10.54
N TRP A 184 -5.08 12.48 9.37
CA TRP A 184 -5.03 13.25 8.14
C TRP A 184 -6.42 13.74 7.71
N PHE A 185 -7.44 12.89 7.80
CA PHE A 185 -8.80 13.23 7.40
C PHE A 185 -9.39 14.34 8.26
N ILE A 186 -9.17 14.27 9.59
CA ILE A 186 -9.56 15.32 10.53
C ILE A 186 -8.81 16.61 10.21
N GLY A 187 -7.49 16.55 10.00
CA GLY A 187 -6.67 17.71 9.65
C GLY A 187 -7.18 18.41 8.38
N LYS A 188 -7.45 17.66 7.31
CA LYS A 188 -8.00 18.20 6.06
C LYS A 188 -9.42 18.76 6.23
N THR A 189 -10.21 18.19 7.12
CA THR A 189 -11.54 18.73 7.47
C THR A 189 -11.41 20.10 8.14
N LEU A 190 -10.48 20.24 9.08
CA LEU A 190 -10.18 21.52 9.74
C LEU A 190 -9.63 22.56 8.76
N GLU A 191 -8.73 22.16 7.86
CA GLU A 191 -8.24 23.04 6.78
C GLU A 191 -9.38 23.56 5.91
N ARG A 192 -10.29 22.67 5.49
CA ARG A 192 -11.46 23.02 4.67
C ARG A 192 -12.37 24.02 5.39
N LEU A 193 -12.67 23.78 6.68
CA LEU A 193 -13.49 24.69 7.49
C LEU A 193 -12.82 26.06 7.67
N GLN A 194 -11.51 26.11 7.88
CA GLN A 194 -10.77 27.36 7.97
C GLN A 194 -10.83 28.15 6.66
N ARG A 195 -10.74 27.47 5.50
CA ARG A 195 -10.90 28.10 4.17
C ARG A 195 -12.30 28.67 3.99
N MET A 196 -13.34 27.94 4.40
CA MET A 196 -14.73 28.42 4.37
C MET A 196 -14.93 29.68 5.19
N SER A 197 -14.37 29.73 6.40
CA SER A 197 -14.49 30.91 7.26
C SER A 197 -13.79 32.15 6.69
N ARG A 198 -12.78 31.97 5.83
CA ARG A 198 -12.01 33.06 5.23
C ARG A 198 -12.54 33.53 3.88
N SER A 199 -13.39 32.75 3.21
CA SER A 199 -13.80 33.00 1.83
C SER A 199 -15.31 33.25 1.71
N GLU A 200 -15.70 34.37 1.08
CA GLU A 200 -17.10 34.75 0.88
C GLU A 200 -17.76 34.08 -0.36
N ALA A 201 -17.04 33.28 -1.16
CA ALA A 201 -17.55 32.74 -2.44
C ALA A 201 -17.41 31.21 -2.63
N LYS A 202 -18.56 30.61 -3.01
CA LYS A 202 -18.91 29.28 -3.57
C LYS A 202 -18.36 27.98 -2.95
N ASN A 203 -19.34 27.19 -2.47
CA ASN A 203 -19.34 25.85 -1.85
C ASN A 203 -18.78 24.67 -2.69
N SER A 204 -17.86 24.89 -3.62
CA SER A 204 -17.28 23.84 -4.45
C SER A 204 -15.84 23.58 -4.03
N PHE A 205 -15.61 22.54 -3.23
CA PHE A 205 -14.26 22.12 -2.86
C PHE A 205 -13.69 21.18 -3.91
N ASP A 206 -12.61 21.59 -4.57
CA ASP A 206 -11.74 20.69 -5.34
C ASP A 206 -10.49 20.40 -4.50
N ASP A 207 -10.58 19.41 -3.61
CA ASP A 207 -9.54 19.07 -2.65
C ASP A 207 -9.43 17.55 -2.41
N GLU A 208 -8.45 17.17 -1.61
CA GLU A 208 -8.12 15.78 -1.31
C GLU A 208 -9.29 15.00 -0.67
N LEU A 209 -10.14 15.66 0.12
CA LEU A 209 -11.33 15.03 0.73
C LEU A 209 -12.40 14.74 -0.32
N LEU A 210 -12.56 15.60 -1.34
CA LEU A 210 -13.42 15.30 -2.48
C LEU A 210 -12.87 14.09 -3.24
N TRP A 211 -11.58 14.08 -3.58
CA TRP A 211 -10.99 13.02 -4.39
C TRP A 211 -11.05 11.66 -3.70
N VAL A 212 -10.77 11.58 -2.40
CA VAL A 212 -10.97 10.34 -1.63
C VAL A 212 -12.43 9.87 -1.70
N ASN A 213 -13.40 10.78 -1.58
CA ASN A 213 -14.81 10.44 -1.72
C ASN A 213 -15.21 10.01 -3.14
N LEU A 214 -14.59 10.57 -4.18
CA LEU A 214 -14.77 10.10 -5.56
C LEU A 214 -14.24 8.67 -5.74
N ALA A 215 -13.07 8.36 -5.20
CA ALA A 215 -12.52 7.00 -5.21
C ALA A 215 -13.47 6.02 -4.50
N LEU A 216 -13.97 6.38 -3.32
CA LEU A 216 -14.92 5.56 -2.57
C LEU A 216 -16.23 5.34 -3.33
N LYS A 217 -16.74 6.37 -4.01
CA LYS A 217 -17.97 6.28 -4.79
C LYS A 217 -17.84 5.37 -6.01
N SER A 218 -16.64 5.24 -6.58
CA SER A 218 -16.40 4.30 -7.69
C SER A 218 -16.62 2.84 -7.28
N VAL A 219 -16.43 2.53 -6.00
CA VAL A 219 -16.58 1.18 -5.43
C VAL A 219 -17.92 1.01 -4.70
N LEU A 220 -18.44 2.11 -4.13
CA LEU A 220 -19.72 2.18 -3.41
C LEU A 220 -20.63 3.24 -4.06
N PRO A 221 -21.29 2.94 -5.18
CA PRO A 221 -22.03 3.95 -5.96
C PRO A 221 -23.16 4.63 -5.17
N ASP A 222 -23.79 3.90 -4.24
CA ASP A 222 -24.87 4.39 -3.40
C ASP A 222 -24.40 5.27 -2.24
N SER A 223 -23.10 5.25 -1.94
CA SER A 223 -22.50 6.00 -0.85
C SER A 223 -22.34 7.48 -1.22
N LYS A 224 -22.62 8.39 -0.28
CA LYS A 224 -22.19 9.79 -0.40
C LYS A 224 -20.77 10.01 0.10
N GLY A 225 -20.14 8.97 0.63
CA GLY A 225 -18.76 8.99 1.08
C GLY A 225 -18.62 9.04 2.60
N ILE A 226 -17.51 9.63 3.04
CA ILE A 226 -17.10 9.81 4.41
C ILE A 226 -16.90 11.28 4.72
N GLU A 227 -17.23 11.62 5.96
CA GLU A 227 -16.93 12.92 6.55
C GLU A 227 -16.56 12.75 8.02
N TYR A 228 -15.78 13.70 8.54
CA TYR A 228 -15.54 13.79 9.97
C TYR A 228 -16.51 14.81 10.56
N ASP A 229 -17.39 14.35 11.43
CA ASP A 229 -18.35 15.20 12.11
C ASP A 229 -17.72 15.76 13.41
N LEU A 230 -17.54 17.08 13.47
CA LEU A 230 -16.94 17.74 14.65
C LEU A 230 -17.83 17.70 15.89
N GLY A 231 -19.16 17.64 15.72
CA GLY A 231 -20.12 17.58 16.83
C GLY A 231 -20.12 16.20 17.49
N LEU A 232 -20.10 15.15 16.67
CA LEU A 232 -20.07 13.75 17.11
C LEU A 232 -18.65 13.23 17.35
N ARG A 233 -17.62 13.95 16.90
CA ARG A 233 -16.19 13.61 17.04
C ARG A 233 -15.87 12.21 16.50
N THR A 234 -16.42 11.90 15.33
CA THR A 234 -16.27 10.59 14.71
C THR A 234 -16.37 10.69 13.19
N LEU A 235 -15.78 9.71 12.51
CA LEU A 235 -15.99 9.53 11.08
C LEU A 235 -17.37 8.94 10.83
N LEU A 236 -18.15 9.61 9.98
CA LEU A 236 -19.44 9.16 9.52
C LEU A 236 -19.33 8.67 8.09
N VAL A 237 -19.98 7.55 7.80
CA VAL A 237 -20.13 7.02 6.45
C VAL A 237 -21.61 7.04 6.08
N GLN A 238 -21.92 7.72 4.98
CA GLN A 238 -23.28 7.76 4.44
C GLN A 238 -23.41 6.71 3.35
N LEU A 239 -23.82 5.49 3.73
CA LEU A 239 -23.92 4.34 2.83
C LEU A 239 -25.00 4.49 1.75
N ASN A 240 -26.07 5.22 2.05
CA ASN A 240 -27.17 5.54 1.15
C ASN A 240 -27.93 6.78 1.67
N GLN A 241 -28.97 7.22 0.93
CA GLN A 241 -29.66 8.49 1.22
C GLN A 241 -30.21 8.60 2.66
N ASN A 242 -30.54 7.48 3.31
CA ASN A 242 -31.21 7.46 4.61
C ASN A 242 -30.38 6.84 5.75
N LYS A 243 -29.14 6.39 5.49
CA LYS A 243 -28.33 5.69 6.50
C LYS A 243 -26.94 6.29 6.60
N THR A 244 -26.77 7.11 7.62
CA THR A 244 -25.46 7.58 8.10
C THR A 244 -25.11 6.81 9.36
N LEU A 245 -23.91 6.23 9.39
CA LEU A 245 -23.41 5.46 10.53
C LEU A 245 -22.00 5.90 10.88
N PRO A 246 -21.59 5.80 12.16
CA PRO A 246 -20.18 5.85 12.52
C PRO A 246 -19.40 4.78 11.74
N PHE A 247 -18.19 5.12 11.28
CA PHE A 247 -17.29 4.20 10.59
C PHE A 247 -17.06 2.91 11.39
N SER A 248 -16.93 3.04 12.71
CA SER A 248 -16.79 1.91 13.66
C SER A 248 -17.99 0.97 13.69
N SER A 249 -19.16 1.39 13.21
CA SER A 249 -20.41 0.59 13.18
C SER A 249 -20.65 -0.13 11.86
N LEU A 250 -19.76 0.03 10.86
CA LEU A 250 -19.84 -0.72 9.61
C LEU A 250 -19.56 -2.21 9.81
N SER A 251 -20.03 -3.07 8.89
CA SER A 251 -19.63 -4.49 8.90
C SER A 251 -18.13 -4.63 8.59
N ASP A 252 -17.50 -5.74 9.00
CA ASP A 252 -16.07 -5.98 8.74
C ASP A 252 -15.71 -5.89 7.25
N GLY A 253 -16.55 -6.44 6.37
CA GLY A 253 -16.32 -6.36 4.92
C GLY A 253 -16.43 -4.92 4.39
N GLN A 254 -17.39 -4.13 4.89
CA GLN A 254 -17.51 -2.72 4.52
C GLN A 254 -16.33 -1.90 5.02
N ARG A 255 -15.90 -2.08 6.28
CA ARG A 255 -14.72 -1.41 6.84
C ARG A 255 -13.48 -1.75 6.04
N GLY A 256 -13.25 -3.03 5.76
CA GLY A 256 -12.07 -3.49 5.03
C GLY A 256 -11.95 -2.85 3.65
N LEU A 257 -13.02 -2.86 2.86
CA LEU A 257 -13.03 -2.25 1.53
C LEU A 257 -12.89 -0.74 1.60
N PHE A 258 -13.64 -0.11 2.51
CA PHE A 258 -13.60 1.31 2.70
C PHE A 258 -12.18 1.79 3.06
N SER A 259 -11.57 1.18 4.07
CA SER A 259 -10.23 1.51 4.52
C SER A 259 -9.17 1.27 3.44
N LEU A 260 -9.29 0.18 2.66
CA LEU A 260 -8.40 -0.11 1.54
C LEU A 260 -8.42 1.04 0.51
N ILE A 261 -9.61 1.39 0.00
CA ILE A 261 -9.74 2.43 -1.04
C ILE A 261 -9.37 3.81 -0.51
N ALA A 262 -9.80 4.14 0.71
CA ALA A 262 -9.51 5.42 1.33
C ALA A 262 -8.01 5.60 1.62
N ASP A 263 -7.31 4.55 2.08
CA ASP A 263 -5.87 4.60 2.32
C ASP A 263 -5.08 4.72 1.01
N ILE A 264 -5.45 3.96 -0.03
CA ILE A 264 -4.83 4.08 -1.37
C ILE A 264 -4.96 5.53 -1.88
N ALA A 265 -6.19 6.07 -1.90
CA ALA A 265 -6.45 7.42 -2.37
C ALA A 265 -5.71 8.48 -1.54
N ARG A 266 -5.68 8.34 -0.21
CA ARG A 266 -4.91 9.21 0.69
C ARG A 266 -3.41 9.18 0.36
N ARG A 267 -2.82 7.99 0.18
CA ARG A 267 -1.40 7.85 -0.17
C ARG A 267 -1.10 8.54 -1.50
N MET A 268 -1.95 8.39 -2.51
CA MET A 268 -1.82 9.09 -3.80
C MET A 268 -1.83 10.61 -3.62
N CYS A 269 -2.80 11.15 -2.87
CA CYS A 269 -2.89 12.59 -2.57
C CYS A 269 -1.65 13.12 -1.85
N LEU A 270 -1.12 12.38 -0.88
CA LEU A 270 0.06 12.76 -0.12
C LEU A 270 1.34 12.74 -0.97
N ILE A 271 1.57 11.68 -1.76
CA ILE A 271 2.81 11.57 -2.54
C ILE A 271 2.87 12.56 -3.69
N ASN A 272 1.75 12.91 -4.32
CA ASN A 272 1.73 13.73 -5.55
C ASN A 272 0.73 14.91 -5.48
N PRO A 273 0.87 15.84 -4.53
CA PRO A 273 -0.07 16.95 -4.36
C PRO A 273 -0.13 17.89 -5.58
N HIS A 274 0.96 17.97 -6.37
CA HIS A 274 1.05 18.77 -7.58
C HIS A 274 0.15 18.27 -8.72
N MET A 275 -0.36 17.04 -8.65
CA MET A 275 -1.26 16.48 -9.67
C MET A 275 -2.70 16.99 -9.57
N GLY A 276 -3.08 17.61 -8.44
CA GLY A 276 -4.43 18.10 -8.21
C GLY A 276 -5.49 17.02 -8.42
N SER A 277 -6.61 17.39 -9.07
CA SER A 277 -7.74 16.50 -9.35
C SER A 277 -7.41 15.27 -10.21
N LYS A 278 -6.23 15.23 -10.87
CA LYS A 278 -5.78 14.09 -11.67
C LYS A 278 -4.95 13.08 -10.88
N VAL A 279 -4.76 13.29 -9.57
CA VAL A 279 -3.86 12.47 -8.74
C VAL A 279 -4.26 10.99 -8.73
N LEU A 280 -5.56 10.69 -8.72
CA LEU A 280 -6.08 9.32 -8.72
C LEU A 280 -5.91 8.60 -10.06
N GLU A 281 -5.81 9.36 -11.16
CA GLU A 281 -5.66 8.81 -12.52
C GLU A 281 -4.19 8.64 -12.92
N LYS A 282 -3.33 9.56 -12.47
CA LYS A 282 -1.94 9.67 -12.93
C LYS A 282 -0.90 9.07 -11.99
N THR A 283 -1.27 8.77 -10.75
CA THR A 283 -0.33 8.18 -9.80
C THR A 283 -0.02 6.74 -10.19
N ASN A 284 1.25 6.50 -10.54
CA ASN A 284 1.76 5.17 -10.86
C ASN A 284 2.31 4.48 -9.60
N GLY A 285 2.41 3.16 -9.60
CA GLY A 285 2.99 2.43 -8.47
C GLY A 285 2.68 0.95 -8.46
N ILE A 286 3.06 0.29 -7.38
CA ILE A 286 2.80 -1.13 -7.14
C ILE A 286 2.00 -1.25 -5.83
N ILE A 287 0.81 -1.83 -5.94
CA ILE A 287 -0.04 -2.16 -4.79
C ILE A 287 -0.19 -3.68 -4.76
N VAL A 288 0.20 -4.28 -3.64
CA VAL A 288 0.07 -5.70 -3.38
C VAL A 288 -1.09 -5.89 -2.40
N ILE A 289 -2.01 -6.80 -2.70
CA ILE A 289 -3.16 -7.11 -1.84
C ILE A 289 -3.19 -8.62 -1.65
N ASP A 290 -2.98 -9.07 -0.43
CA ASP A 290 -3.18 -10.47 -0.05
C ASP A 290 -4.65 -10.71 0.30
N GLU A 291 -5.16 -11.90 0.03
CA GLU A 291 -6.55 -12.29 0.29
C GLU A 291 -7.56 -11.20 -0.10
N LEU A 292 -7.57 -10.81 -1.38
CA LEU A 292 -8.47 -9.77 -1.90
C LEU A 292 -9.95 -10.03 -1.54
N ASP A 293 -10.35 -11.30 -1.51
CA ASP A 293 -11.68 -11.74 -1.09
C ASP A 293 -12.00 -11.35 0.36
N ILE A 294 -11.00 -11.36 1.24
CA ILE A 294 -11.11 -10.87 2.61
C ILE A 294 -11.28 -9.35 2.65
N HIS A 295 -10.82 -8.61 1.66
CA HIS A 295 -11.06 -7.17 1.60
C HIS A 295 -12.41 -6.78 0.98
N LEU A 296 -13.18 -7.75 0.45
CA LEU A 296 -14.41 -7.49 -0.32
C LEU A 296 -15.65 -8.13 0.30
N HIS A 297 -16.79 -7.44 0.18
CA HIS A 297 -18.10 -8.05 0.44
C HIS A 297 -18.43 -9.06 -0.69
N PRO A 298 -19.05 -10.23 -0.41
CA PRO A 298 -19.29 -11.28 -1.41
C PRO A 298 -20.02 -10.82 -2.69
N GLY A 299 -20.93 -9.85 -2.56
CA GLY A 299 -21.65 -9.28 -3.71
C GLY A 299 -20.77 -8.44 -4.65
N TRP A 300 -19.67 -7.87 -4.16
CA TRP A 300 -18.80 -6.93 -4.88
C TRP A 300 -17.53 -7.56 -5.44
N GLN A 301 -17.21 -8.78 -5.01
CA GLN A 301 -16.18 -9.62 -5.64
C GLN A 301 -16.44 -9.80 -7.15
N ARG A 302 -17.71 -9.79 -7.57
CA ARG A 302 -18.12 -9.97 -8.98
C ARG A 302 -18.02 -8.70 -9.83
N SER A 303 -18.06 -7.51 -9.24
CA SER A 303 -18.07 -6.24 -9.99
C SER A 303 -16.67 -5.63 -10.16
N ILE A 304 -15.81 -5.79 -9.16
CA ILE A 304 -14.43 -5.24 -9.16
C ILE A 304 -13.50 -6.08 -10.06
N VAL A 305 -13.79 -7.37 -10.23
CA VAL A 305 -12.99 -8.33 -10.99
C VAL A 305 -13.50 -8.47 -12.44
N SER A 306 -13.93 -7.37 -13.07
CA SER A 306 -14.61 -7.46 -14.37
C SER A 306 -13.69 -7.83 -15.55
N THR A 307 -12.36 -7.74 -15.41
CA THR A 307 -11.36 -8.25 -16.38
C THR A 307 -9.98 -8.48 -15.73
N PRO A 308 -9.77 -9.52 -14.91
CA PRO A 308 -8.42 -9.93 -14.49
C PRO A 308 -7.74 -10.76 -15.58
N GLU A 309 -6.43 -10.59 -15.72
CA GLU A 309 -5.58 -11.61 -16.33
C GLU A 309 -4.99 -12.49 -15.22
N PHE A 310 -5.00 -13.80 -15.45
CA PHE A 310 -4.61 -14.81 -14.47
C PHE A 310 -3.11 -15.04 -14.53
N ILE A 311 -2.46 -14.98 -13.38
CA ILE A 311 -1.12 -15.54 -13.18
C ILE A 311 -1.32 -16.91 -12.52
N GLU A 312 -1.03 -17.98 -13.26
CA GLU A 312 -1.03 -19.37 -12.80
C GLU A 312 0.35 -19.80 -12.29
#